data_AF-W7WH52-F1
#
_entry.id   AF-W7WH52-F1
#
_cell.length_a   1.000
_cell.length_b   1.000
_cell.length_c   1.000
_cell.angle_alpha   90.00
_cell.angle_beta   90.00
_cell.angle_gamma   90.00
#
_symmetry.space_group_name_H-M   'P 1'
#
loop_
_entity.id
_entity.type
_entity.pdbx_description
1 polymer ?
#
loop_
_entity_poly.entity_id
_entity_poly.type
_entity_poly.pdbx_seq_one_letter_code
_entity_poly.pdbx_strand_id
1 'polypeptide(L)'
;MLISLPVFRWRVALLALFAMLSFGLSTGADAATKRQSSASKASAKSKAKVKSIRAATRKSVRTVVARPSFGELSGLRATDDPLDLRSSVALVMDQDTHEVLIDKNAQAVLPIASLTKLMTSVVVVEAGQSLDEMLTISQDDVDTEKGSGSRLAVGTQLTRGEMLHLA
;
A
#
# COMPACT_ATOMS: atom_id res chain seq x y z
N MET A 1 51.84 10.99 -36.22
CA MET A 1 51.65 11.34 -34.79
C MET A 1 50.29 10.75 -34.39
N LEU A 2 50.19 9.49 -33.94
CA LEU A 2 50.44 8.98 -32.56
C LEU A 2 49.60 9.78 -31.54
N ILE A 3 48.65 9.27 -30.73
CA ILE A 3 48.36 7.98 -30.04
C ILE A 3 46.86 8.05 -29.60
N SER A 4 45.96 7.10 -29.88
CA SER A 4 45.65 5.80 -29.21
C SER A 4 45.02 5.82 -27.79
N LEU A 5 43.71 5.53 -27.78
CA LEU A 5 42.91 4.64 -26.91
C LEU A 5 42.55 4.94 -25.41
N PRO A 6 41.42 4.34 -24.92
CA PRO A 6 40.63 4.69 -23.73
C PRO A 6 40.97 3.79 -22.52
N VAL A 7 40.05 3.64 -21.54
CA VAL A 7 39.90 2.55 -20.53
C VAL A 7 39.91 3.03 -19.07
N PHE A 8 38.79 2.86 -18.36
CA PHE A 8 38.85 2.26 -17.01
C PHE A 8 37.62 1.39 -16.73
N ARG A 9 37.81 0.11 -17.05
CA ARG A 9 36.93 -1.01 -16.73
C ARG A 9 37.33 -1.50 -15.34
N TRP A 10 36.43 -1.47 -14.36
CA TRP A 10 36.66 -2.23 -13.13
C TRP A 10 36.33 -3.71 -13.40
N ARG A 11 37.35 -4.55 -13.29
CA ARG A 11 37.35 -5.97 -13.60
C ARG A 11 37.96 -6.72 -12.41
N VAL A 12 37.41 -7.91 -12.17
CA VAL A 12 38.09 -9.13 -11.67
C VAL A 12 38.23 -9.18 -10.14
N ALA A 13 37.46 -10.01 -9.43
CA ALA A 13 37.48 -11.49 -9.37
C ALA A 13 38.77 -12.04 -8.76
N LEU A 14 38.67 -12.66 -7.59
CA LEU A 14 39.71 -13.52 -7.04
C LEU A 14 39.08 -14.79 -6.47
N LEU A 15 39.47 -15.89 -7.09
CA LEU A 15 39.17 -17.30 -6.84
C LEU A 15 40.42 -17.90 -6.17
N ALA A 16 40.24 -18.70 -5.12
CA ALA A 16 41.15 -19.77 -4.66
C ALA A 16 40.39 -20.55 -3.57
N LEU A 17 39.81 -21.72 -3.81
CA LEU A 17 40.41 -23.05 -4.01
C LEU A 17 41.45 -23.42 -2.95
N PHE A 18 41.04 -24.21 -1.95
CA PHE A 18 41.94 -25.08 -1.21
C PHE A 18 41.24 -26.43 -0.94
N ALA A 19 41.99 -27.50 -1.17
CA ALA A 19 41.53 -28.86 -1.32
C ALA A 19 41.81 -29.73 -0.08
N MET A 20 41.09 -30.86 -0.01
CA MET A 20 41.52 -32.18 0.48
C MET A 20 41.87 -32.34 1.97
N LEU A 21 41.13 -33.21 2.69
CA LEU A 21 41.61 -34.56 3.07
C LEU A 21 40.52 -35.38 3.81
N SER A 22 40.58 -36.68 3.58
CA SER A 22 39.66 -37.77 3.93
C SER A 22 39.62 -38.16 5.42
N PHE A 23 38.46 -38.62 5.89
CA PHE A 23 38.23 -39.74 6.85
C PHE A 23 36.69 -39.88 6.97
N GLY A 24 36.00 -41.02 6.93
CA GLY A 24 36.37 -42.39 7.24
C GLY A 24 35.37 -42.95 8.26
N LEU A 25 34.37 -43.71 7.78
CA LEU A 25 33.65 -44.83 8.41
C LEU A 25 32.74 -44.67 9.66
N SER A 26 31.47 -45.06 9.47
CA SER A 26 30.56 -45.92 10.28
C SER A 26 30.77 -46.05 11.80
N THR A 27 29.70 -45.87 12.58
CA THR A 27 29.11 -46.90 13.49
C THR A 27 27.90 -46.30 14.24
N GLY A 28 26.90 -47.14 14.52
CA GLY A 28 25.62 -46.74 15.10
C GLY A 28 25.50 -46.87 16.61
N ALA A 29 24.22 -46.89 17.00
CA ALA A 29 23.64 -47.36 18.26
C ALA A 29 23.50 -46.36 19.44
N ASP A 30 22.24 -46.32 19.90
CA ASP A 30 21.73 -46.08 21.25
C ASP A 30 21.92 -44.70 21.92
N ALA A 31 20.80 -43.98 22.07
CA ALA A 31 20.13 -43.83 23.36
C ALA A 31 19.04 -42.73 23.33
N ALA A 32 17.92 -43.02 24.00
CA ALA A 32 17.21 -42.14 24.94
C ALA A 32 15.68 -42.04 24.73
N THR A 33 15.00 -42.81 25.58
CA THR A 33 13.84 -42.39 26.39
C THR A 33 12.52 -42.09 25.70
N LYS A 34 11.69 -43.14 25.65
CA LYS A 34 10.23 -43.06 25.63
C LYS A 34 9.71 -43.94 26.77
N ARG A 35 8.91 -43.38 27.68
CA ARG A 35 7.62 -43.93 28.17
C ARG A 35 7.17 -43.27 29.47
N GLN A 36 6.05 -42.56 29.36
CA GLN A 36 5.17 -42.20 30.45
C GLN A 36 3.80 -42.82 30.13
N SER A 37 3.34 -43.75 30.97
CA SER A 37 2.01 -44.37 30.96
C SER A 37 1.79 -44.98 32.35
N SER A 38 1.03 -44.35 33.25
CA SER A 38 -0.43 -44.47 33.44
C SER A 38 -0.87 -45.76 34.16
N ALA A 39 -1.36 -45.61 35.40
CA ALA A 39 -2.41 -46.42 36.07
C ALA A 39 -2.58 -45.85 37.51
N SER A 40 -3.62 -45.09 37.86
CA SER A 40 -5.02 -45.43 38.18
C SER A 40 -5.27 -45.98 39.60
N LYS A 41 -6.00 -45.22 40.43
CA LYS A 41 -7.11 -45.64 41.35
C LYS A 41 -7.66 -44.40 42.09
N ALA A 42 -8.92 -44.02 41.86
CA ALA A 42 -10.10 -44.18 42.74
C ALA A 42 -10.00 -43.37 44.06
N SER A 43 -10.94 -42.53 44.54
CA SER A 43 -12.41 -42.57 44.55
C SER A 43 -13.01 -41.28 45.15
N ALA A 44 -14.29 -41.01 44.85
CA ALA A 44 -15.33 -40.37 45.68
C ALA A 44 -15.48 -38.83 45.84
N LYS A 45 -16.57 -38.33 45.22
CA LYS A 45 -17.67 -37.49 45.77
C LYS A 45 -17.34 -36.17 46.52
N SER A 46 -17.70 -35.03 45.93
CA SER A 46 -19.01 -34.35 46.12
C SER A 46 -18.97 -32.81 45.96
N LYS A 47 -20.08 -32.28 45.42
CA LYS A 47 -20.67 -30.93 45.61
C LYS A 47 -19.80 -29.68 45.40
N ALA A 48 -20.11 -28.94 44.33
CA ALA A 48 -20.84 -27.65 44.39
C ALA A 48 -20.58 -26.87 43.10
N LYS A 49 -21.63 -26.72 42.28
CA LYS A 49 -21.60 -25.99 41.02
C LYS A 49 -21.64 -24.48 41.31
N VAL A 50 -20.48 -23.88 41.55
CA VAL A 50 -20.35 -22.42 41.46
C VAL A 50 -20.31 -22.08 39.98
N LYS A 51 -21.42 -21.55 39.47
CA LYS A 51 -21.54 -21.02 38.12
C LYS A 51 -20.64 -19.80 38.05
N SER A 52 -19.38 -19.96 37.64
CA SER A 52 -18.52 -18.82 37.35
C SER A 52 -19.21 -18.02 36.27
N ILE A 53 -19.62 -16.80 36.62
CA ILE A 53 -20.04 -15.82 35.63
C ILE A 53 -18.78 -15.60 34.80
N ARG A 54 -18.75 -16.16 33.58
CA ARG A 54 -17.73 -15.86 32.58
C ARG A 54 -17.77 -14.35 32.40
N ALA A 55 -16.85 -13.64 33.04
CA ALA A 55 -16.56 -12.26 32.72
C ALA A 55 -16.19 -12.26 31.23
N ALA A 56 -17.09 -11.73 30.40
CA ALA A 56 -16.81 -11.54 28.99
C ALA A 56 -15.61 -10.59 28.91
N THR A 57 -14.44 -11.16 28.61
CA THR A 57 -13.22 -10.40 28.34
C THR A 57 -13.53 -9.47 27.18
N ARG A 58 -13.84 -8.20 27.47
CA ARG A 58 -13.99 -7.15 26.46
C ARG A 58 -12.63 -7.05 25.76
N LYS A 59 -12.55 -7.53 24.51
CA LYS A 59 -11.37 -7.30 23.67
C LYS A 59 -11.13 -5.80 23.64
N SER A 60 -9.99 -5.36 24.17
CA SER A 60 -9.56 -3.97 24.01
C SER A 60 -9.37 -3.72 22.51
N VAL A 61 -10.23 -2.87 21.96
CA VAL A 61 -10.05 -2.40 20.59
C VAL A 61 -8.81 -1.52 20.63
N ARG A 62 -7.74 -1.94 19.94
CA ARG A 62 -6.53 -1.15 19.79
C ARG A 62 -6.92 0.12 19.02
N THR A 63 -7.00 1.25 19.71
CA THR A 63 -7.18 2.56 19.10
C THR A 63 -5.97 2.82 18.20
N VAL A 64 -6.19 2.76 16.89
CA VAL A 64 -5.17 3.17 15.91
C VAL A 64 -5.10 4.69 15.98
N VAL A 65 -3.95 5.22 16.40
CA VAL A 65 -3.69 6.66 16.38
C VAL A 65 -3.82 7.12 14.94
N ALA A 66 -4.75 8.04 14.66
CA ALA A 66 -4.95 8.59 13.34
C ALA A 66 -3.68 9.36 12.92
N ARG A 67 -3.17 9.07 11.72
CA ARG A 67 -2.09 9.87 11.15
C ARG A 67 -2.68 11.19 10.64
N PRO A 68 -2.06 12.33 10.96
CA PRO A 68 -2.55 13.61 10.47
C PRO A 68 -2.42 13.68 8.94
N SER A 69 -3.41 14.30 8.31
CA SER A 69 -3.40 14.66 6.90
C SER A 69 -2.40 15.78 6.60
N PHE A 70 -2.02 15.95 5.33
CA PHE A 70 -1.15 17.06 4.91
C PHE A 70 -1.72 18.43 5.32
N GLY A 71 -3.02 18.65 5.16
CA GLY A 71 -3.65 19.91 5.56
C GLY A 71 -3.62 20.14 7.08
N GLU A 72 -3.73 19.09 7.91
CA GLU A 72 -3.57 19.21 9.36
C GLU A 72 -2.13 19.53 9.76
N LEU A 73 -1.16 18.88 9.12
CA LEU A 73 0.25 19.17 9.33
C LEU A 73 0.61 20.62 8.96
N SER A 74 -0.08 21.17 7.95
CA SER A 74 0.04 22.58 7.54
C SER A 74 -0.79 23.55 8.40
N GLY A 75 -1.47 23.09 9.45
CA GLY A 75 -2.23 23.96 10.35
C GLY A 75 -3.56 24.49 9.79
N LEU A 76 -4.01 24.02 8.63
CA LEU A 76 -5.19 24.54 7.91
C LEU A 76 -6.53 24.22 8.61
N ARG A 77 -6.52 23.55 9.77
CA ARG A 77 -7.72 23.31 10.59
C ARG A 77 -7.97 24.37 11.65
N ALA A 78 -7.01 25.25 11.90
CA ALA A 78 -7.15 26.32 12.89
C ALA A 78 -7.83 27.59 12.34
N THR A 79 -8.48 27.49 11.17
CA THR A 79 -9.23 28.59 10.56
C THR A 79 -10.68 28.57 11.02
N ASP A 80 -11.32 29.74 11.00
CA ASP A 80 -12.76 29.83 11.27
C ASP A 80 -13.54 28.95 10.26
N ASP A 81 -14.48 28.16 10.78
CA ASP A 81 -15.25 27.19 10.01
C ASP A 81 -16.65 27.03 10.61
N PRO A 82 -17.61 27.88 10.19
CA PRO A 82 -18.96 27.86 10.72
C PRO A 82 -19.73 26.57 10.40
N LEU A 83 -19.23 25.76 9.46
CA LEU A 83 -19.86 24.51 9.01
C LEU A 83 -19.20 23.26 9.64
N ASP A 84 -18.18 23.43 10.47
CA ASP A 84 -17.42 22.35 11.13
C ASP A 84 -17.01 21.23 10.15
N LEU A 85 -16.49 21.63 8.99
CA LEU A 85 -16.06 20.72 7.94
C LEU A 85 -14.81 19.93 8.38
N ARG A 86 -14.90 18.60 8.25
CA ARG A 86 -13.77 17.70 8.45
C ARG A 86 -12.72 17.79 7.35
N SER A 87 -12.91 18.59 6.31
CA SER A 87 -11.88 18.91 5.31
C SER A 87 -11.00 20.05 5.81
N SER A 88 -9.71 20.06 5.40
CA SER A 88 -8.81 21.19 5.72
C SER A 88 -8.95 22.34 4.71
N VAL A 89 -9.45 22.02 3.52
CA VAL A 89 -9.68 22.95 2.41
C VAL A 89 -11.05 22.64 1.82
N ALA A 90 -11.81 23.66 1.46
CA ALA A 90 -13.08 23.55 0.73
C ALA A 90 -13.32 24.80 -0.11
N LEU A 91 -13.91 24.60 -1.29
CA LEU A 91 -14.43 25.67 -2.15
C LEU A 91 -15.79 25.20 -2.67
N VAL A 92 -16.82 26.02 -2.51
CA VAL A 92 -18.12 25.81 -3.13
C VAL A 92 -18.48 27.07 -3.90
N MET A 93 -18.79 26.89 -5.18
CA MET A 93 -19.10 27.96 -6.10
C MET A 93 -20.35 27.58 -6.90
N ASP A 94 -21.23 28.54 -7.09
CA ASP A 94 -22.35 28.42 -8.02
C ASP A 94 -21.82 28.42 -9.47
N GLN A 95 -22.20 27.43 -10.28
CA GLN A 95 -21.59 27.24 -11.60
C GLN A 95 -22.05 28.28 -12.63
N ASP A 96 -23.27 28.81 -12.48
CA ASP A 96 -23.86 29.74 -13.44
C ASP A 96 -23.47 31.19 -13.15
N THR A 97 -23.43 31.56 -11.86
CA THR A 97 -23.15 32.92 -11.39
C THR A 97 -21.71 33.14 -10.95
N HIS A 98 -20.96 32.06 -10.72
CA HIS A 98 -19.62 32.06 -10.12
C HIS A 98 -19.56 32.66 -8.71
N GLU A 99 -20.69 32.75 -8.01
CA GLU A 99 -20.72 33.17 -6.62
C GLU A 99 -20.04 32.14 -5.72
N VAL A 100 -19.10 32.58 -4.88
CA VAL A 100 -18.42 31.73 -3.90
C VAL A 100 -19.28 31.64 -2.64
N LEU A 101 -19.83 30.45 -2.39
CA LEU A 101 -20.69 30.17 -1.24
C LEU A 101 -19.88 29.71 -0.02
N ILE A 102 -18.75 29.04 -0.25
CA ILE A 102 -17.81 28.61 0.80
C ILE A 102 -16.38 28.81 0.27
N ASP A 103 -15.56 29.51 1.04
CA ASP A 103 -14.10 29.58 0.86
C ASP A 103 -13.42 29.22 2.18
N LYS A 104 -12.85 28.02 2.25
CA LYS A 104 -12.03 27.57 3.37
C LYS A 104 -10.66 27.20 2.83
N ASN A 105 -9.68 28.10 3.00
CA ASN A 105 -8.30 27.91 2.56
C ASN A 105 -8.19 27.54 1.07
N ALA A 106 -9.07 28.04 0.21
CA ALA A 106 -9.17 27.54 -1.18
C ALA A 106 -7.89 27.72 -2.00
N GLN A 107 -7.01 28.64 -1.59
CA GLN A 107 -5.72 28.93 -2.25
C GLN A 107 -4.54 28.08 -1.74
N ALA A 108 -4.78 27.15 -0.81
CA ALA A 108 -3.71 26.31 -0.26
C ALA A 108 -3.17 25.29 -1.29
N VAL A 109 -1.85 25.18 -1.39
CA VAL A 109 -1.18 24.20 -2.26
C VAL A 109 -0.97 22.90 -1.51
N LEU A 110 -1.68 21.84 -1.91
CA LEU A 110 -1.63 20.51 -1.30
C LEU A 110 -1.65 19.40 -2.37
N PRO A 111 -1.22 18.18 -2.05
CA PRO A 111 -1.45 17.03 -2.92
C PRO A 111 -2.96 16.80 -3.15
N ILE A 112 -3.40 16.94 -4.40
CA ILE A 112 -4.83 16.81 -4.78
C ILE A 112 -5.23 15.38 -5.20
N ALA A 113 -4.28 14.44 -5.12
CA ALA A 113 -4.47 13.03 -5.46
C ALA A 113 -5.15 12.84 -6.84
N SER A 114 -6.18 12.01 -6.92
CA SER A 114 -6.86 11.69 -8.19
C SER A 114 -7.59 12.85 -8.85
N LEU A 115 -7.72 14.03 -8.24
CA LEU A 115 -8.32 15.20 -8.91
C LEU A 115 -7.52 15.65 -10.13
N THR A 116 -6.20 15.37 -10.18
CA THR A 116 -5.36 15.65 -11.35
C THR A 116 -5.90 15.01 -12.64
N LYS A 117 -6.64 13.89 -12.54
CA LYS A 117 -7.24 13.21 -13.69
C LYS A 117 -8.23 14.10 -14.45
N LEU A 118 -8.91 15.03 -13.76
CA LEU A 118 -9.81 15.98 -14.42
C LEU A 118 -9.05 16.83 -15.45
N MET A 119 -7.85 17.32 -15.11
CA MET A 119 -7.02 18.08 -16.04
C MET A 119 -6.57 17.22 -17.22
N THR A 120 -6.20 15.96 -16.98
CA THR A 120 -5.88 15.02 -18.05
C THR A 120 -7.04 14.84 -19.02
N SER A 121 -8.27 14.65 -18.50
CA SER A 121 -9.47 14.52 -19.32
C SER A 121 -9.76 15.78 -20.14
N VAL A 122 -9.64 16.96 -19.53
CA VAL A 122 -9.81 18.26 -20.22
C VAL A 122 -8.81 18.38 -21.38
N VAL A 123 -7.52 18.13 -21.14
CA VAL A 123 -6.48 18.23 -22.17
C VAL A 123 -6.74 17.27 -23.34
N VAL A 124 -7.18 16.04 -23.06
CA VAL A 124 -7.49 15.06 -24.12
C VAL A 124 -8.67 15.51 -24.98
N VAL A 125 -9.73 16.02 -24.34
CA VAL A 125 -10.94 16.49 -25.03
C VAL A 125 -10.66 17.76 -25.83
N GLU A 126 -9.97 18.73 -25.25
CA GLU A 126 -9.60 19.99 -25.92
C GLU A 126 -8.63 19.77 -27.08
N ALA A 127 -7.78 18.74 -27.01
CA ALA A 127 -6.92 18.35 -28.13
C ALA A 127 -7.69 17.77 -29.33
N GLY A 128 -9.00 17.53 -29.21
CA GLY A 128 -9.84 17.04 -30.30
C GLY A 128 -9.48 15.62 -30.76
N GLN A 129 -8.88 14.81 -29.89
CA GLN A 129 -8.52 13.43 -30.21
C GLN A 129 -9.79 12.60 -30.41
N SER A 130 -9.76 11.66 -31.36
CA SER A 130 -10.91 10.81 -31.65
C SER A 130 -11.28 9.96 -30.43
N LEU A 131 -12.53 10.06 -29.99
CA LEU A 131 -13.05 9.29 -28.86
C LEU A 131 -13.25 7.81 -29.21
N ASP A 132 -13.42 7.50 -30.49
CA ASP A 132 -13.61 6.13 -30.99
C ASP A 132 -12.28 5.39 -31.25
N GLU A 133 -11.14 6.06 -31.01
CA GLU A 133 -9.83 5.42 -31.15
C GLU A 133 -9.69 4.29 -30.13
N MET A 134 -9.43 3.08 -30.62
CA MET A 134 -9.13 1.92 -29.79
C MET A 134 -7.72 2.05 -29.21
N LEU A 135 -7.65 2.16 -27.88
CA LEU A 135 -6.42 2.23 -27.11
C LEU A 135 -6.20 0.91 -26.37
N THR A 136 -4.93 0.47 -26.33
CA THR A 136 -4.52 -0.75 -25.63
C THR A 136 -3.73 -0.38 -24.39
N ILE A 137 -4.10 -0.92 -23.24
CA ILE A 137 -3.29 -0.78 -22.02
C ILE A 137 -2.04 -1.62 -22.19
N SER A 138 -0.91 -0.95 -22.23
CA SER A 138 0.41 -1.53 -22.37
C SER A 138 1.06 -1.77 -21.01
N GLN A 139 2.23 -2.41 -21.03
CA GLN A 139 3.04 -2.59 -19.83
C GLN A 139 3.62 -1.25 -19.31
N ASP A 140 3.76 -0.27 -20.21
CA ASP A 140 4.31 1.05 -19.89
C ASP A 140 3.30 1.91 -19.09
N ASP A 141 2.01 1.56 -19.15
CA ASP A 141 0.94 2.24 -18.41
C ASP A 141 0.87 1.82 -16.93
N VAL A 142 1.67 0.84 -16.50
CA VAL A 142 1.73 0.40 -15.12
C VAL A 142 2.57 1.37 -14.29
N ASP A 143 1.97 1.94 -13.25
CA ASP A 143 2.65 2.85 -12.34
C ASP A 143 3.79 2.13 -11.57
N THR A 144 5.00 2.62 -11.78
CA THR A 144 6.22 2.15 -11.09
C THR A 144 6.75 3.13 -10.06
N GLU A 145 6.17 4.33 -9.98
CA GLU A 145 6.64 5.42 -9.11
C GLU A 145 5.85 5.54 -7.82
N LYS A 146 4.51 5.61 -7.92
CA LYS A 146 3.64 5.76 -6.74
C LYS A 146 3.13 4.41 -6.23
N GLY A 147 3.33 3.35 -7.00
CA GLY A 147 2.84 2.00 -6.68
C GLY A 147 1.32 1.94 -6.60
N SER A 148 0.63 2.84 -7.30
CA SER A 148 -0.82 2.81 -7.44
C SER A 148 -1.25 1.64 -8.33
N GLY A 149 -2.31 0.96 -7.93
CA GLY A 149 -2.84 -0.19 -8.68
C GLY A 149 -4.01 0.21 -9.56
N SER A 150 -4.04 -0.31 -10.79
CA SER A 150 -5.22 -0.31 -11.66
C SER A 150 -5.93 -1.66 -11.59
N ARG A 151 -7.25 -1.65 -11.80
CA ARG A 151 -8.05 -2.87 -12.01
C ARG A 151 -8.05 -3.33 -13.47
N LEU A 152 -7.58 -2.49 -14.38
CA LEU A 152 -7.50 -2.82 -15.79
C LEU A 152 -6.25 -3.65 -16.06
N ALA A 153 -6.41 -4.78 -16.74
CA ALA A 153 -5.31 -5.66 -17.07
C ALA A 153 -4.53 -5.13 -18.29
N VAL A 154 -3.22 -5.39 -18.33
CA VAL A 154 -2.41 -5.18 -19.55
C VAL A 154 -3.01 -6.01 -20.69
N GLY A 155 -3.08 -5.41 -21.87
CA GLY A 155 -3.75 -5.95 -23.06
C GLY A 155 -5.25 -5.65 -23.16
N THR A 156 -5.85 -5.03 -22.14
CA THR A 156 -7.23 -4.52 -22.23
C THR A 156 -7.31 -3.48 -23.34
N GLN A 157 -8.34 -3.57 -24.17
CA GLN A 157 -8.61 -2.64 -25.26
C GLN A 157 -9.93 -1.93 -25.00
N LEU A 158 -9.92 -0.59 -25.05
CA LEU A 158 -11.07 0.27 -24.85
C LEU A 158 -10.97 1.44 -25.82
N THR A 159 -12.11 1.96 -26.26
CA THR A 159 -12.14 3.26 -26.92
C THR A 159 -11.64 4.34 -25.98
N ARG A 160 -11.06 5.42 -26.51
CA ARG A 160 -10.65 6.59 -25.73
C ARG A 160 -11.81 7.15 -24.90
N GLY A 161 -13.02 7.19 -25.46
CA GLY A 161 -14.23 7.58 -24.75
C GLY A 161 -14.52 6.70 -23.53
N GLU A 162 -14.45 5.38 -23.69
CA GLU A 162 -14.58 4.44 -22.56
C GLU A 162 -13.48 4.67 -21.51
N MET A 163 -12.23 4.89 -21.91
CA MET A 163 -11.14 5.19 -20.97
C MET A 163 -11.42 6.47 -20.16
N LEU A 164 -11.94 7.53 -20.79
CA LEU A 164 -12.30 8.77 -20.09
C LEU A 164 -13.44 8.59 -19.09
N HIS A 165 -14.35 7.64 -19.31
CA HIS A 165 -15.40 7.29 -18.35
C HIS A 165 -14.90 6.50 -17.14
N LEU A 166 -13.70 5.91 -17.22
CA LEU A 166 -13.07 5.21 -16.09
C LEU A 166 -12.21 6.12 -15.21
N ALA A 167 -11.95 7.35 -15.67
CA ALA A 167 -11.04 8.31 -15.04
C ALA A 167 -11.60 8.93 -13.76
#